data_AF-A0A950CYP0-F1
#
_entry.id   AF-A0A950CYP0-F1
#
_cell.length_a   1.000
_cell.length_b   1.000
_cell.length_c   1.000
_cell.angle_alpha   90.00
_cell.angle_beta   90.00
_cell.angle_gamma   90.00
#
_symmetry.space_group_name_H-M   'P 1'
#
loop_
_entity.id
_entity.type
_entity.pdbx_description
1 polymer ?
#
loop_
_entity_poly.entity_id
_entity_poly.type
_entity_poly.pdbx_seq_one_letter_code
_entity_poly.pdbx_strand_id
1 'polypeptide(L)'
;MRRMHFRHLAAFFLALSICASGGAGKPLVLADPLQNPGFVHFYNLEFNEALAVFEQQLAANPSDPNAYNHVAQTVLYREMYRDGALESQLVSGSNPFLRRPKMEISTADRDRFYQTTNQSLRLCEESLRVDAHDVRALYALSVVHGLRANYFFLVEKQWMPALHESIAGRRANEEILKIDPNLADAHLLSGISHYIVAGLPFYLRVLGSVNGFHGDHDGGIRELQLVARTGTLNRYDAEVVLAAIYRRERMPAQALPLLVNLSDTFSRNALFRLEQVQMYSDMGNKQEALRVLNKIDELRSSGAPGYATLSVEKIQYFRANLLFWYGDLDPALAGLKQVTQKAGELDLSTAVMAWLRLGQVYDLKGQREDAIEAYRQTMRTAPASEPALEAKGYISNPYRRKRSSG
;
A
#
# COMPACT_ATOMS: atom_id res chain seq x y z
N MET A 1 6.40 33.81 9.35
CA MET A 1 5.46 32.69 9.63
C MET A 1 6.21 31.38 9.52
N ARG A 2 6.42 30.69 10.67
CA ARG A 2 7.24 29.48 10.78
C ARG A 2 6.55 28.30 10.06
N ARG A 3 7.24 27.69 9.09
CA ARG A 3 6.89 26.38 8.52
C ARG A 3 6.94 25.34 9.64
N MET A 4 5.79 24.99 10.20
CA MET A 4 5.65 23.90 11.15
C MET A 4 6.03 22.60 10.43
N HIS A 5 6.96 21.82 10.99
CA HIS A 5 7.43 20.57 10.39
C HIS A 5 6.33 19.50 10.45
N PHE A 6 5.51 19.42 9.40
CA PHE A 6 4.46 18.40 9.15
C PHE A 6 5.01 16.95 8.93
N ARG A 7 6.27 16.67 9.29
CA ARG A 7 7.01 15.44 8.95
C ARG A 7 6.48 14.17 9.62
N HIS A 8 5.43 14.28 10.44
CA HIS A 8 4.96 13.18 11.26
C HIS A 8 3.47 12.88 11.12
N LEU A 9 2.66 13.74 10.49
CA LEU A 9 1.20 13.62 10.48
C LEU A 9 0.65 12.61 9.45
N ALA A 10 1.53 12.01 8.65
CA ALA A 10 1.18 11.41 7.37
C ALA A 10 1.36 9.89 7.39
N ALA A 11 0.63 9.25 8.29
CA ALA A 11 0.73 7.84 8.53
C ALA A 11 -0.29 7.07 7.67
N PHE A 12 0.24 6.03 7.04
CA PHE A 12 -0.33 5.05 6.11
C PHE A 12 -1.85 4.94 6.03
N PHE A 13 -2.41 5.42 4.94
CA PHE A 13 -3.73 4.98 4.50
C PHE A 13 -3.53 3.81 3.53
N LEU A 14 -4.01 2.63 3.91
CA LEU A 14 -4.13 1.47 3.03
C LEU A 14 -5.33 0.64 3.48
N ALA A 15 -6.16 0.34 2.50
CA ALA A 15 -7.31 -0.57 2.44
C ALA A 15 -8.57 -0.28 3.27
N LEU A 16 -9.67 -0.11 2.54
CA LEU A 16 -11.03 -0.47 2.93
C LEU A 16 -11.75 -0.87 1.62
N SER A 17 -11.87 -2.17 1.33
CA SER A 17 -12.74 -2.77 0.28
C SER A 17 -13.85 -3.57 0.95
N ILE A 18 -15.14 -3.34 0.65
CA ILE A 18 -16.21 -4.27 1.06
C ILE A 18 -17.37 -4.33 0.07
N CYS A 19 -17.74 -5.54 -0.37
CA CYS A 19 -19.07 -5.86 -0.93
C CYS A 19 -20.09 -6.11 0.17
N ALA A 20 -21.21 -5.40 0.12
CA ALA A 20 -22.40 -5.73 0.88
C ALA A 20 -23.60 -5.80 -0.08
N SER A 21 -24.15 -6.98 -0.33
CA SER A 21 -25.35 -7.13 -1.15
C SER A 21 -26.62 -7.14 -0.28
N GLY A 22 -27.66 -6.45 -0.74
CA GLY A 22 -28.97 -6.39 -0.08
C GLY A 22 -29.76 -5.11 -0.36
N GLY A 23 -31.08 -5.12 -0.15
CA GLY A 23 -31.91 -3.91 -0.15
C GLY A 23 -31.90 -3.17 1.20
N ALA A 24 -32.38 -1.93 1.22
CA ALA A 24 -32.50 -1.12 2.44
C ALA A 24 -33.27 -1.84 3.56
N GLY A 25 -32.80 -1.73 4.81
CA GLY A 25 -33.48 -2.26 6.01
C GLY A 25 -33.22 -3.74 6.36
N LYS A 26 -32.25 -4.40 5.74
CA LYS A 26 -31.82 -5.78 6.10
C LYS A 26 -30.49 -5.77 6.86
N PRO A 27 -30.25 -6.74 7.77
CA PRO A 27 -28.96 -6.87 8.46
C PRO A 27 -27.81 -6.95 7.45
N LEU A 28 -26.66 -6.38 7.81
CA LEU A 28 -25.44 -6.44 7.00
C LEU A 28 -25.02 -7.92 6.85
N VAL A 29 -25.28 -8.49 5.68
CA VAL A 29 -24.80 -9.83 5.33
C VAL A 29 -23.42 -9.67 4.70
N LEU A 30 -22.38 -10.04 5.44
CA LEU A 30 -21.03 -10.09 4.92
C LEU A 30 -20.86 -11.35 4.07
N ALA A 31 -20.31 -11.17 2.88
CA ALA A 31 -19.91 -12.27 2.01
C ALA A 31 -18.38 -12.29 1.88
N ASP A 32 -17.82 -13.49 1.78
CA ASP A 32 -16.40 -13.67 1.48
C ASP A 32 -16.09 -12.98 0.13
N PRO A 33 -15.07 -12.10 0.06
CA PRO A 33 -14.69 -11.41 -1.17
C PRO A 33 -14.44 -12.35 -2.34
N LEU A 34 -13.99 -13.58 -2.08
CA LEU A 34 -13.77 -14.59 -3.12
C LEU A 34 -15.05 -15.07 -3.82
N GLN A 35 -16.22 -14.80 -3.24
CA GLN A 35 -17.52 -15.06 -3.90
C GLN A 35 -17.85 -14.02 -4.98
N ASN A 36 -17.15 -12.88 -5.00
CA ASN A 36 -17.31 -11.86 -6.03
C ASN A 36 -16.11 -11.90 -7.00
N PRO A 37 -16.32 -12.20 -8.29
CA PRO A 37 -15.23 -12.26 -9.27
C PRO A 37 -14.47 -10.92 -9.40
N GLY A 38 -15.13 -9.79 -9.14
CA GLY A 38 -14.49 -8.47 -9.15
C GLY A 38 -13.38 -8.37 -8.10
N PHE A 39 -13.59 -8.91 -6.91
CA PHE A 39 -12.55 -8.93 -5.87
C PHE A 39 -11.46 -9.96 -6.13
N VAL A 40 -11.81 -11.11 -6.72
CA VAL A 40 -10.80 -12.08 -7.16
C VAL A 40 -9.83 -11.42 -8.15
N HIS A 41 -10.34 -10.66 -9.12
CA HIS A 41 -9.51 -9.88 -10.03
C HIS A 41 -8.74 -8.76 -9.31
N PHE A 42 -9.41 -8.00 -8.45
CA PHE A 42 -8.81 -6.88 -7.71
C PHE A 42 -7.59 -7.33 -6.89
N TYR A 43 -7.73 -8.39 -6.09
CA TYR A 43 -6.63 -8.92 -5.26
C TYR A 43 -5.53 -9.60 -6.09
N ASN A 44 -5.81 -9.97 -7.34
CA ASN A 44 -4.80 -10.45 -8.30
C ASN A 44 -4.18 -9.33 -9.15
N LEU A 45 -4.45 -8.04 -8.83
CA LEU A 45 -3.95 -6.86 -9.56
C LEU A 45 -4.49 -6.73 -11.00
N GLU A 46 -5.56 -7.46 -11.30
CA GLU A 46 -6.27 -7.46 -12.58
C GLU A 46 -7.33 -6.35 -12.58
N PHE A 47 -6.88 -5.11 -12.39
CA PHE A 47 -7.77 -3.98 -12.08
C PHE A 47 -8.72 -3.62 -13.21
N ASN A 48 -8.37 -3.89 -14.47
CA ASN A 48 -9.27 -3.58 -15.60
C ASN A 48 -10.44 -4.57 -15.64
N GLU A 49 -10.16 -5.85 -15.38
CA GLU A 49 -11.11 -6.92 -15.26
C GLU A 49 -12.00 -6.72 -14.02
N ALA A 50 -11.40 -6.36 -12.89
CA ALA A 50 -12.13 -5.98 -11.68
C ALA A 50 -13.07 -4.81 -11.93
N LEU A 51 -12.58 -3.76 -12.60
CA LEU A 51 -13.38 -2.57 -12.92
C LEU A 51 -14.56 -2.93 -13.81
N ALA A 52 -14.35 -3.75 -14.84
CA ALA A 52 -15.44 -4.20 -15.72
C ALA A 52 -16.54 -4.93 -14.94
N VAL A 53 -16.19 -5.79 -13.98
CA VAL A 53 -17.16 -6.48 -13.12
C VAL A 53 -17.89 -5.49 -12.20
N PHE A 54 -17.16 -4.59 -11.53
CA PHE A 54 -17.78 -3.63 -10.62
C PHE A 54 -18.66 -2.60 -11.33
N GLU A 55 -18.33 -2.22 -12.57
CA GLU A 55 -19.18 -1.38 -13.41
C GLU A 55 -20.51 -2.08 -13.77
N GLN A 56 -20.47 -3.39 -14.05
CA GLN A 56 -21.70 -4.17 -14.26
C GLN A 56 -22.54 -4.27 -12.99
N GLN A 57 -21.91 -4.47 -11.83
CA GLN A 57 -22.59 -4.49 -10.53
C GLN A 57 -23.24 -3.14 -10.23
N LEU A 58 -22.53 -2.05 -10.51
CA LEU A 58 -23.05 -0.69 -10.37
C LEU A 58 -24.24 -0.43 -11.30
N ALA A 59 -24.16 -0.86 -12.56
CA ALA A 59 -25.27 -0.71 -13.51
C ALA A 59 -26.50 -1.52 -13.09
N ALA A 60 -26.31 -2.69 -12.48
CA ALA A 60 -27.40 -3.53 -11.97
C ALA A 60 -28.04 -2.98 -10.69
N ASN A 61 -27.28 -2.25 -9.87
CA ASN A 61 -27.76 -1.70 -8.60
C ASN A 61 -27.26 -0.26 -8.35
N PRO A 62 -27.78 0.74 -9.09
CA PRO A 62 -27.30 2.12 -9.03
C PRO A 62 -27.68 2.86 -7.73
N SER A 63 -28.46 2.25 -6.84
CA SER A 63 -28.78 2.81 -5.53
C SER A 63 -27.91 2.25 -4.40
N ASP A 64 -26.99 1.32 -4.69
CA ASP A 64 -26.06 0.77 -3.70
C ASP A 64 -24.77 1.61 -3.61
N PRO A 65 -24.51 2.30 -2.49
CA PRO A 65 -23.28 3.07 -2.33
C PRO A 65 -22.00 2.21 -2.39
N ASN A 66 -22.08 0.92 -2.04
CA ASN A 66 -20.90 0.04 -2.09
C ASN A 66 -20.45 -0.23 -3.53
N ALA A 67 -21.38 -0.33 -4.48
CA ALA A 67 -21.04 -0.52 -5.88
C ALA A 67 -20.23 0.66 -6.44
N TYR A 68 -20.56 1.89 -6.02
CA TYR A 68 -19.76 3.07 -6.32
C TYR A 68 -18.38 3.03 -5.66
N ASN A 69 -18.32 2.58 -4.39
CA ASN A 69 -17.05 2.44 -3.68
C ASN A 69 -16.10 1.45 -4.36
N HIS A 70 -16.59 0.31 -4.87
CA HIS A 70 -15.73 -0.65 -5.59
C HIS A 70 -15.12 -0.05 -6.85
N VAL A 71 -15.90 0.70 -7.61
CA VAL A 71 -15.41 1.39 -8.81
C VAL A 71 -14.36 2.43 -8.41
N ALA A 72 -14.66 3.31 -7.45
CA ALA A 72 -13.74 4.33 -6.95
C ALA A 72 -12.42 3.72 -6.46
N GLN A 73 -12.52 2.63 -5.71
CA GLN A 73 -11.38 1.91 -5.17
C GLN A 73 -10.54 1.26 -6.27
N THR A 74 -11.18 0.58 -7.23
CA THR A 74 -10.47 -0.07 -8.32
C THR A 74 -9.70 0.93 -9.16
N VAL A 75 -10.29 2.10 -9.43
CA VAL A 75 -9.60 3.21 -10.10
C VAL A 75 -8.39 3.65 -9.29
N LEU A 76 -8.55 3.95 -8.00
CA LEU A 76 -7.46 4.43 -7.16
C LEU A 76 -6.32 3.41 -7.02
N TYR A 77 -6.64 2.14 -6.77
CA TYR A 77 -5.64 1.09 -6.55
C TYR A 77 -4.90 0.70 -7.82
N ARG A 78 -5.55 0.80 -8.99
CA ARG A 78 -4.86 0.64 -10.27
C ARG A 78 -3.78 1.68 -10.46
N GLU A 79 -4.06 2.94 -10.14
CA GLU A 79 -3.06 4.01 -10.25
C GLU A 79 -1.97 3.88 -9.17
N MET A 80 -2.34 3.47 -7.95
CA MET A 80 -1.36 3.11 -6.93
C MET A 80 -0.44 1.98 -7.41
N TYR A 81 -0.97 0.95 -8.06
CA TYR A 81 -0.16 -0.13 -8.60
C TYR A 81 0.78 0.33 -9.72
N ARG A 82 0.27 1.13 -10.67
CA ARG A 82 1.06 1.71 -11.77
C ARG A 82 2.21 2.58 -11.28
N ASP A 83 1.97 3.37 -10.23
CA ASP A 83 2.99 4.18 -9.58
C ASP A 83 3.95 3.32 -8.74
N GLY A 84 3.64 2.06 -8.44
CA GLY A 84 4.40 1.23 -7.50
C GLY A 84 4.15 1.60 -6.03
N ALA A 85 3.07 2.32 -5.75
CA ALA A 85 2.63 2.78 -4.44
C ALA A 85 2.01 1.67 -3.55
N LEU A 86 1.90 0.43 -4.04
CA LEU A 86 1.42 -0.74 -3.27
C LEU A 86 2.54 -1.59 -2.66
N GLU A 87 3.81 -1.24 -2.90
CA GLU A 87 4.96 -2.00 -2.38
C GLU A 87 5.27 -1.64 -0.93
N SER A 88 5.56 -2.65 -0.10
CA SER A 88 5.78 -2.42 1.34
C SER A 88 7.12 -1.71 1.64
N GLN A 89 8.01 -1.60 0.66
CA GLN A 89 9.22 -0.75 0.76
C GLN A 89 8.85 0.69 1.11
N LEU A 90 7.71 1.16 0.61
CA LEU A 90 7.22 2.51 0.84
C LEU A 90 6.62 2.68 2.23
N VAL A 91 6.30 1.57 2.92
CA VAL A 91 5.82 1.60 4.31
C VAL A 91 6.91 1.39 5.36
N SER A 92 8.09 0.95 4.93
CA SER A 92 9.24 0.69 5.80
C SER A 92 10.13 1.94 6.00
N GLY A 93 10.77 2.05 7.16
CA GLY A 93 11.78 3.10 7.42
C GLY A 93 11.21 4.50 7.69
N SER A 94 11.74 5.52 7.01
CA SER A 94 11.53 6.97 7.26
C SER A 94 10.29 7.58 6.60
N ASN A 95 9.29 6.75 6.26
CA ASN A 95 8.03 7.10 5.59
C ASN A 95 8.22 7.79 4.20
N PRO A 96 8.74 7.07 3.18
CA PRO A 96 8.99 7.61 1.84
C PRO A 96 7.80 8.33 1.18
N PHE A 97 6.55 7.95 1.50
CA PHE A 97 5.33 8.57 0.95
C PHE A 97 5.23 10.09 1.16
N LEU A 98 5.82 10.60 2.25
CA LEU A 98 5.86 12.04 2.56
C LEU A 98 6.64 12.87 1.55
N ARG A 99 7.63 12.25 0.91
CA ARG A 99 8.62 12.91 0.06
C ARG A 99 8.52 12.47 -1.39
N ARG A 100 7.74 11.43 -1.66
CA ARG A 100 7.41 11.01 -3.01
C ARG A 100 6.73 12.16 -3.79
N PRO A 101 7.05 12.33 -5.08
CA PRO A 101 6.25 13.16 -5.97
C PRO A 101 4.75 12.85 -5.88
N LYS A 102 3.93 13.80 -6.31
CA LYS A 102 2.50 13.60 -6.48
C LYS A 102 2.27 12.47 -7.50
N MET A 103 1.37 11.54 -7.19
CA MET A 103 0.93 10.54 -8.16
C MET A 103 0.20 11.22 -9.32
N GLU A 104 0.59 10.92 -10.54
CA GLU A 104 -0.08 11.40 -11.73
C GLU A 104 -1.23 10.47 -12.07
N ILE A 105 -2.43 11.02 -12.12
CA ILE A 105 -3.66 10.31 -12.51
C ILE A 105 -4.22 10.97 -13.76
N SER A 106 -4.77 10.17 -14.67
CA SER A 106 -5.43 10.69 -15.87
C SER A 106 -6.64 11.56 -15.48
N THR A 107 -6.97 12.55 -16.31
CA THR A 107 -8.18 13.37 -16.09
C THR A 107 -9.43 12.50 -16.01
N ALA A 108 -9.54 11.49 -16.87
CA ALA A 108 -10.67 10.57 -16.89
C ALA A 108 -10.79 9.77 -15.58
N ASP A 109 -9.69 9.25 -15.05
CA ASP A 109 -9.69 8.47 -13.81
C ASP A 109 -9.96 9.34 -12.59
N ARG A 110 -9.41 10.57 -12.56
CA ARG A 110 -9.74 11.56 -11.54
C ARG A 110 -11.24 11.87 -11.54
N ASP A 111 -11.80 12.17 -12.71
CA ASP A 111 -13.19 12.55 -12.82
C ASP A 111 -14.10 11.36 -12.46
N ARG A 112 -13.71 10.13 -12.84
CA ARG A 112 -14.41 8.89 -12.45
C ARG A 112 -14.37 8.67 -10.94
N PHE A 113 -13.21 8.87 -10.30
CA PHE A 113 -13.05 8.75 -8.86
C PHE A 113 -13.95 9.75 -8.10
N TYR A 114 -13.95 11.02 -8.52
CA TYR A 114 -14.81 12.03 -7.89
C TYR A 114 -16.29 11.77 -8.13
N GLN A 115 -16.68 11.36 -9.35
CA GLN A 115 -18.06 11.03 -9.67
C GLN A 115 -18.59 9.93 -8.75
N THR A 116 -17.84 8.84 -8.62
CA THR A 116 -18.25 7.65 -7.87
C THR A 116 -18.24 7.89 -6.36
N THR A 117 -17.20 8.52 -5.82
CA THR A 117 -17.15 8.84 -4.38
C THR A 117 -18.21 9.85 -3.97
N ASN A 118 -18.48 10.90 -4.77
CA ASN A 118 -19.54 11.86 -4.45
C ASN A 118 -20.93 11.24 -4.51
N GLN A 119 -21.18 10.31 -5.44
CA GLN A 119 -22.46 9.61 -5.51
C GLN A 119 -22.64 8.62 -4.35
N SER A 120 -21.58 7.88 -3.98
CA SER A 120 -21.59 7.02 -2.79
C SER A 120 -21.90 7.82 -1.51
N LEU A 121 -21.22 8.96 -1.30
CA LEU A 121 -21.48 9.86 -0.17
C LEU A 121 -22.95 10.29 -0.12
N ARG A 122 -23.51 10.78 -1.24
CA ARG A 122 -24.92 11.18 -1.30
C ARG A 122 -25.86 10.06 -0.90
N LEU A 123 -25.69 8.87 -1.46
CA LEU A 123 -26.53 7.71 -1.16
C LEU A 123 -26.43 7.28 0.32
N CYS A 124 -25.22 7.33 0.89
CA CYS A 124 -25.03 7.06 2.32
C CYS A 124 -25.76 8.09 3.18
N GLU A 125 -25.60 9.40 2.89
CA GLU A 125 -26.26 10.48 3.62
C GLU A 125 -27.79 10.39 3.51
N GLU A 126 -28.32 10.04 2.34
CA GLU A 126 -29.75 9.82 2.12
C GLU A 126 -30.27 8.65 2.96
N SER A 127 -29.57 7.50 2.99
CA SER A 127 -29.98 6.35 3.80
C SER A 127 -29.92 6.67 5.29
N LEU A 128 -28.85 7.34 5.75
CA LEU A 128 -28.67 7.68 7.17
C LEU A 128 -29.63 8.76 7.68
N ARG A 129 -30.23 9.57 6.80
CA ARG A 129 -31.34 10.46 7.16
C ARG A 129 -32.62 9.69 7.44
N VAL A 130 -32.82 8.55 6.79
CA VAL A 130 -33.99 7.68 7.00
C VAL A 130 -33.77 6.79 8.21
N ASP A 131 -32.59 6.18 8.32
CA ASP A 131 -32.18 5.34 9.44
C ASP A 131 -30.73 5.64 9.84
N ALA A 132 -30.55 6.38 10.94
CA ALA A 132 -29.23 6.74 11.45
C ALA A 132 -28.38 5.52 11.89
N HIS A 133 -28.99 4.35 12.07
CA HIS A 133 -28.32 3.11 12.46
C HIS A 133 -28.22 2.10 11.30
N ASP A 134 -28.43 2.54 10.06
CA ASP A 134 -28.21 1.70 8.89
C ASP A 134 -26.72 1.34 8.78
N VAL A 135 -26.38 0.18 9.35
CA VAL A 135 -25.02 -0.34 9.40
C VAL A 135 -24.39 -0.43 8.01
N ARG A 136 -25.18 -0.70 6.96
CA ARG A 136 -24.66 -0.80 5.58
C ARG A 136 -24.29 0.57 5.04
N ALA A 137 -25.09 1.60 5.32
CA ALA A 137 -24.78 2.98 4.93
C ALA A 137 -23.61 3.56 5.74
N LEU A 138 -23.57 3.34 7.06
CA LEU A 138 -22.42 3.70 7.91
C LEU A 138 -21.14 3.04 7.40
N TYR A 139 -21.25 1.77 7.00
CA TYR A 139 -20.15 1.01 6.46
C TYR A 139 -19.66 1.61 5.13
N ALA A 140 -20.55 1.82 4.17
CA ALA A 140 -20.19 2.41 2.88
C ALA A 140 -19.63 3.84 3.03
N LEU A 141 -20.16 4.59 4.02
CA LEU A 141 -19.68 5.92 4.40
C LEU A 141 -18.23 5.87 4.94
N SER A 142 -17.91 4.88 5.78
CA SER A 142 -16.55 4.65 6.26
C SER A 142 -15.57 4.42 5.10
N VAL A 143 -15.94 3.55 4.16
CA VAL A 143 -15.13 3.23 2.98
C VAL A 143 -14.88 4.45 2.11
N VAL A 144 -15.93 5.19 1.73
CA VAL A 144 -15.78 6.31 0.79
C VAL A 144 -14.90 7.42 1.38
N HIS A 145 -15.00 7.67 2.69
CA HIS A 145 -14.10 8.57 3.41
C HIS A 145 -12.66 8.03 3.43
N GLY A 146 -12.46 6.73 3.66
CA GLY A 146 -11.14 6.10 3.55
C GLY A 146 -10.51 6.23 2.16
N LEU A 147 -11.30 6.06 1.09
CA LEU A 147 -10.85 6.24 -0.29
C LEU A 147 -10.47 7.70 -0.58
N ARG A 148 -11.29 8.66 -0.15
CA ARG A 148 -11.00 10.10 -0.29
C ARG A 148 -9.78 10.52 0.52
N ALA A 149 -9.60 9.98 1.73
CA ALA A 149 -8.40 10.18 2.53
C ALA A 149 -7.13 9.73 1.80
N ASN A 150 -7.15 8.51 1.24
CA ASN A 150 -6.07 7.98 0.40
C ASN A 150 -5.79 8.88 -0.81
N TYR A 151 -6.84 9.31 -1.51
CA TYR A 151 -6.73 10.14 -2.69
C TYR A 151 -6.10 11.51 -2.37
N PHE A 152 -6.60 12.21 -1.35
CA PHE A 152 -6.02 13.49 -0.93
C PHE A 152 -4.58 13.33 -0.46
N PHE A 153 -4.24 12.21 0.16
CA PHE A 153 -2.90 11.93 0.65
C PHE A 153 -1.90 11.63 -0.48
N LEU A 154 -2.22 10.67 -1.34
CA LEU A 154 -1.31 10.14 -2.37
C LEU A 154 -1.32 10.98 -3.64
N VAL A 155 -2.51 11.37 -4.09
CA VAL A 155 -2.75 12.01 -5.38
C VAL A 155 -2.78 13.52 -5.26
N GLU A 156 -3.35 14.10 -4.21
CA GLU A 156 -3.41 15.57 -4.10
C GLU A 156 -2.37 16.19 -3.18
N LYS A 157 -1.70 15.39 -2.34
CA LYS A 157 -0.78 15.85 -1.29
C LYS A 157 -1.43 16.89 -0.36
N GLN A 158 -2.74 16.77 -0.15
CA GLN A 158 -3.55 17.63 0.71
C GLN A 158 -3.77 16.96 2.08
N TRP A 159 -2.84 17.20 3.00
CA TRP A 159 -2.81 16.51 4.30
C TRP A 159 -4.00 16.82 5.22
N MET A 160 -4.46 18.08 5.24
CA MET A 160 -5.58 18.48 6.09
C MET A 160 -6.92 17.87 5.62
N PRO A 161 -7.26 17.93 4.31
CA PRO A 161 -8.38 17.16 3.76
C PRO A 161 -8.26 15.66 3.99
N ALA A 162 -7.08 15.06 3.75
CA ALA A 162 -6.86 13.63 4.01
C ALA A 162 -7.14 13.25 5.46
N LEU A 163 -6.66 14.06 6.41
CA LEU A 163 -6.94 13.87 7.83
C LEU A 163 -8.43 14.02 8.13
N HIS A 164 -9.09 15.05 7.61
CA HIS A 164 -10.52 15.25 7.83
C HIS A 164 -11.35 14.04 7.39
N GLU A 165 -11.11 13.55 6.18
CA GLU A 165 -11.77 12.36 5.62
C GLU A 165 -11.48 11.11 6.48
N SER A 166 -10.25 10.89 6.92
CA SER A 166 -9.90 9.80 7.83
C SER A 166 -10.69 9.82 9.14
N ILE A 167 -10.90 11.00 9.71
CA ILE A 167 -11.65 11.17 10.96
C ILE A 167 -13.13 10.88 10.72
N ALA A 168 -13.68 11.36 9.61
CA ALA A 168 -15.07 11.11 9.23
C ALA A 168 -15.33 9.61 9.03
N GLY A 169 -14.45 8.90 8.31
CA GLY A 169 -14.56 7.45 8.10
C GLY A 169 -14.47 6.66 9.40
N ARG A 170 -13.56 7.04 10.31
CA ARG A 170 -13.46 6.41 11.63
C ARG A 170 -14.74 6.59 12.44
N ARG A 171 -15.32 7.79 12.48
CA ARG A 171 -16.56 8.04 13.23
C ARG A 171 -17.70 7.16 12.72
N ALA A 172 -17.86 7.05 11.40
CA ALA A 172 -18.86 6.15 10.83
C ALA A 172 -18.65 4.70 11.28
N ASN A 173 -17.39 4.26 11.33
CA ASN A 173 -17.02 2.92 11.80
C ASN A 173 -17.20 2.72 13.32
N GLU A 174 -16.97 3.75 14.13
CA GLU A 174 -17.25 3.73 15.57
C GLU A 174 -18.74 3.58 15.85
N GLU A 175 -19.62 4.23 15.06
CA GLU A 175 -21.07 4.01 15.17
C GLU A 175 -21.47 2.56 14.86
N ILE A 176 -20.82 1.92 13.88
CA ILE A 176 -21.04 0.49 13.60
C ILE A 176 -20.72 -0.37 14.82
N LEU A 177 -19.58 -0.14 15.47
CA LEU A 177 -19.17 -0.90 16.65
C LEU A 177 -20.04 -0.64 17.88
N LYS A 178 -20.75 0.51 17.96
CA LYS A 178 -21.78 0.74 18.98
C LYS A 178 -23.04 -0.10 18.74
N ILE A 179 -23.37 -0.36 17.48
CA ILE A 179 -24.54 -1.16 17.07
C ILE A 179 -24.24 -2.65 17.18
N ASP A 180 -23.11 -3.09 16.61
CA ASP A 180 -22.62 -4.47 16.66
C ASP A 180 -21.14 -4.50 17.10
N PRO A 181 -20.89 -4.62 18.42
CA PRO A 181 -19.53 -4.71 18.96
C PRO A 181 -18.76 -5.97 18.52
N ASN A 182 -19.45 -6.99 17.98
CA ASN A 182 -18.83 -8.25 17.59
C ASN A 182 -18.47 -8.29 16.10
N LEU A 183 -18.75 -7.22 15.34
CA LEU A 183 -18.43 -7.13 13.92
C LEU A 183 -16.92 -6.98 13.72
N ALA A 184 -16.21 -8.10 13.65
CA ALA A 184 -14.76 -8.14 13.52
C ALA A 184 -14.24 -7.25 12.37
N ASP A 185 -14.93 -7.26 11.21
CA ASP A 185 -14.54 -6.49 10.03
C ASP A 185 -14.51 -4.97 10.27
N ALA A 186 -15.33 -4.44 11.18
CA ALA A 186 -15.30 -3.02 11.54
C ALA A 186 -14.00 -2.66 12.30
N HIS A 187 -13.28 -3.60 12.91
CA HIS A 187 -12.02 -3.28 13.58
C HIS A 187 -10.84 -2.98 12.62
N LEU A 188 -10.99 -3.17 11.30
CA LEU A 188 -9.91 -2.87 10.35
C LEU A 188 -9.47 -1.40 10.47
N LEU A 189 -10.44 -0.48 10.36
CA LEU A 189 -10.13 0.94 10.33
C LEU A 189 -9.66 1.46 11.70
N SER A 190 -10.24 0.97 12.81
CA SER A 190 -9.77 1.32 14.16
C SER A 190 -8.36 0.78 14.43
N GLY A 191 -8.06 -0.44 13.97
CA GLY A 191 -6.75 -1.05 14.11
C GLY A 191 -5.63 -0.28 13.40
N ILE A 192 -5.83 0.02 12.11
CA ILE A 192 -4.93 0.88 11.31
C ILE A 192 -4.70 2.21 12.04
N SER A 193 -5.81 2.80 12.44
CA SER A 193 -5.88 4.08 13.11
C SER A 193 -5.13 4.15 14.45
N HIS A 194 -5.31 3.17 15.33
CA HIS A 194 -4.65 3.10 16.64
C HIS A 194 -3.14 2.94 16.48
N TYR A 195 -2.71 2.05 15.57
CA TYR A 195 -1.30 1.86 15.25
C TYR A 195 -0.64 3.15 14.73
N ILE A 196 -1.31 3.83 13.80
CA ILE A 196 -0.85 5.08 13.21
C ILE A 196 -0.68 6.19 14.25
N VAL A 197 -1.71 6.44 15.05
CA VAL A 197 -1.71 7.52 16.04
C VAL A 197 -0.62 7.27 17.09
N ALA A 198 -0.37 6.00 17.44
CA ALA A 198 0.70 5.64 18.37
C ALA A 198 2.10 6.02 17.85
N GLY A 199 2.31 5.97 16.54
CA GLY A 199 3.57 6.38 15.88
C GLY A 199 3.80 7.89 15.79
N LEU A 200 2.84 8.74 16.20
CA LEU A 200 2.98 10.20 16.16
C LEU A 200 3.87 10.73 17.31
N PRO A 201 4.65 11.80 17.08
CA PRO A 201 5.34 12.52 18.13
C PRO A 201 4.41 12.88 19.27
N PHE A 202 4.92 12.80 20.50
CA PHE A 202 4.12 12.98 21.72
C PHE A 202 3.27 14.26 21.72
N TYR A 203 3.83 15.38 21.27
CA TYR A 203 3.09 16.65 21.21
C TYR A 203 1.88 16.63 20.26
N LEU A 204 1.93 15.84 19.17
CA LEU A 204 0.78 15.65 18.28
C LEU A 204 -0.25 14.69 18.87
N ARG A 205 0.19 13.67 19.62
CA ARG A 205 -0.70 12.77 20.35
C ARG A 205 -1.49 13.52 21.42
N VAL A 206 -0.84 14.39 22.18
CA VAL A 206 -1.50 15.24 23.20
C VAL A 206 -2.52 16.17 22.57
N LEU A 207 -2.18 16.84 21.46
CA LEU A 207 -3.12 17.74 20.77
C LEU A 207 -4.32 16.99 20.18
N GLY A 208 -4.11 15.77 19.67
CA GLY A 208 -5.17 14.91 19.17
C GLY A 208 -6.07 14.34 20.28
N SER A 209 -5.52 14.06 21.47
CA SER A 209 -6.28 13.45 22.58
C SER A 209 -7.48 14.27 23.04
N VAL A 210 -7.45 15.59 22.84
CA VAL A 210 -8.56 16.52 23.12
C VAL A 210 -9.80 16.23 22.25
N ASN A 211 -9.61 15.60 21.08
CA ASN A 211 -10.68 15.17 20.17
C ASN A 211 -10.94 13.64 20.22
N GLY A 212 -10.46 12.94 21.26
CA GLY A 212 -10.63 11.49 21.42
C GLY A 212 -9.55 10.62 20.76
N PHE A 213 -8.49 11.20 20.18
CA PHE A 213 -7.43 10.42 19.52
C PHE A 213 -6.46 9.82 20.54
N HIS A 214 -6.63 8.54 20.83
CA HIS A 214 -5.65 7.75 21.57
C HIS A 214 -5.02 6.73 20.62
N GLY A 215 -3.68 6.67 20.61
CA GLY A 215 -2.95 5.66 19.85
C GLY A 215 -2.59 4.51 20.78
N ASP A 216 -2.91 3.28 20.37
CA ASP A 216 -2.44 2.05 20.99
C ASP A 216 -1.73 1.23 19.92
N HIS A 217 -0.40 1.16 20.01
CA HIS A 217 0.43 0.46 19.04
C HIS A 217 0.08 -1.03 19.00
N ASP A 218 0.09 -1.67 20.17
CA ASP A 218 -0.14 -3.11 20.28
C ASP A 218 -1.63 -3.44 20.16
N GLY A 219 -2.50 -2.53 20.61
CA GLY A 219 -3.95 -2.61 20.41
C GLY A 219 -4.33 -2.60 18.94
N GLY A 220 -3.75 -1.67 18.16
CA GLY A 220 -3.98 -1.62 16.72
C GLY A 220 -3.57 -2.91 16.01
N ILE A 221 -2.42 -3.49 16.37
CA ILE A 221 -1.98 -4.80 15.86
C ILE A 221 -2.95 -5.91 16.27
N ARG A 222 -3.41 -5.96 17.53
CA ARG A 222 -4.36 -6.98 18.00
C ARG A 222 -5.71 -6.91 17.28
N GLU A 223 -6.23 -5.70 17.03
CA GLU A 223 -7.47 -5.49 16.26
C GLU A 223 -7.32 -5.99 14.82
N LEU A 224 -6.19 -5.67 14.16
CA LEU A 224 -5.92 -6.16 12.82
C LEU A 224 -5.76 -7.68 12.77
N GLN A 225 -5.11 -8.28 13.77
CA GLN A 225 -5.03 -9.73 13.91
C GLN A 225 -6.40 -10.37 14.13
N LEU A 226 -7.32 -9.71 14.84
CA LEU A 226 -8.69 -10.18 14.98
C LEU A 226 -9.38 -10.21 13.61
N VAL A 227 -9.32 -9.11 12.86
CA VAL A 227 -9.91 -9.03 11.51
C VAL A 227 -9.32 -10.10 10.58
N ALA A 228 -8.00 -10.28 10.59
CA ALA A 228 -7.33 -11.29 9.77
C ALA A 228 -7.72 -12.73 10.13
N ARG A 229 -8.13 -13.01 11.38
CA ARG A 229 -8.53 -14.37 11.81
C ARG A 229 -10.03 -14.63 11.66
N THR A 230 -10.86 -13.66 12.02
CA THR A 230 -12.31 -13.84 12.18
C THR A 230 -13.14 -12.94 11.30
N GLY A 231 -12.53 -11.94 10.66
CA GLY A 231 -13.20 -11.12 9.65
C GLY A 231 -13.66 -11.99 8.49
N THR A 232 -14.81 -11.64 7.93
CA THR A 232 -15.33 -12.32 6.73
C THR A 232 -14.77 -11.69 5.46
N LEU A 233 -14.47 -10.40 5.52
CA LEU A 233 -14.52 -9.56 4.34
C LEU A 233 -13.31 -8.63 4.23
N ASN A 234 -12.94 -8.01 5.34
CA ASN A 234 -11.68 -7.29 5.51
C ASN A 234 -10.52 -8.22 5.89
N ARG A 235 -10.73 -9.55 5.85
CA ARG A 235 -9.71 -10.53 6.23
C ARG A 235 -8.41 -10.32 5.46
N TYR A 236 -8.49 -10.31 4.13
CA TYR A 236 -7.31 -10.19 3.26
C TYR A 236 -6.70 -8.78 3.34
N ASP A 237 -7.52 -7.74 3.47
CA ASP A 237 -7.04 -6.37 3.71
C ASP A 237 -6.24 -6.29 5.02
N ALA A 238 -6.72 -6.91 6.09
CA ALA A 238 -6.02 -6.98 7.37
C ALA A 238 -4.71 -7.78 7.29
N GLU A 239 -4.68 -8.89 6.56
CA GLU A 239 -3.44 -9.66 6.32
C GLU A 239 -2.39 -8.82 5.58
N VAL A 240 -2.79 -8.07 4.55
CA VAL A 240 -1.91 -7.17 3.79
C VAL A 240 -1.37 -6.06 4.69
N VAL A 241 -2.24 -5.40 5.46
CA VAL A 241 -1.84 -4.33 6.39
C VAL A 241 -0.92 -4.86 7.49
N LEU A 242 -1.21 -6.03 8.06
CA LEU A 242 -0.36 -6.66 9.07
C LEU A 242 1.01 -7.01 8.51
N ALA A 243 1.11 -7.56 7.30
CA ALA A 243 2.41 -7.86 6.69
C ALA A 243 3.27 -6.60 6.53
N ALA A 244 2.64 -5.49 6.10
CA ALA A 244 3.26 -4.17 6.03
C ALA A 244 3.73 -3.65 7.40
N ILE A 245 2.87 -3.74 8.43
CA ILE A 245 3.19 -3.33 9.80
C ILE A 245 4.32 -4.18 10.38
N TYR A 246 4.24 -5.50 10.29
CA TYR A 246 5.28 -6.38 10.81
C TYR A 246 6.63 -6.15 10.16
N ARG A 247 6.66 -5.88 8.84
CA ARG A 247 7.91 -5.47 8.20
C ARG A 247 8.44 -4.17 8.81
N ARG A 248 7.58 -3.15 8.98
CA ARG A 248 7.95 -1.86 9.58
C ARG A 248 8.50 -2.01 11.00
N GLU A 249 7.90 -2.91 11.79
CA GLU A 249 8.32 -3.27 13.15
C GLU A 249 9.55 -4.19 13.20
N ARG A 250 10.17 -4.50 12.04
CA ARG A 250 11.30 -5.43 11.91
C ARG A 250 10.98 -6.84 12.45
N MET A 251 9.74 -7.27 12.22
CA MET A 251 9.22 -8.61 12.54
C MET A 251 8.91 -9.41 11.25
N PRO A 252 9.87 -9.59 10.32
CA PRO A 252 9.62 -10.25 9.03
C PRO A 252 9.15 -11.72 9.19
N ALA A 253 9.51 -12.38 10.28
CA ALA A 253 9.04 -13.73 10.61
C ALA A 253 7.53 -13.80 10.85
N GLN A 254 6.89 -12.71 11.31
CA GLN A 254 5.43 -12.65 11.49
C GLN A 254 4.71 -12.26 10.20
N ALA A 255 5.35 -11.47 9.33
CA ALA A 255 4.79 -11.09 8.03
C ALA A 255 4.76 -12.26 7.05
N LEU A 256 5.78 -13.12 7.07
CA LEU A 256 5.97 -14.15 6.06
C LEU A 256 4.80 -15.15 5.94
N PRO A 257 4.23 -15.73 7.02
CA PRO A 257 3.10 -16.64 6.90
C PRO A 257 1.87 -16.00 6.24
N LEU A 258 1.61 -14.71 6.53
CA LEU A 258 0.53 -13.95 5.90
C LEU A 258 0.77 -13.82 4.39
N LEU A 259 1.99 -13.47 3.99
CA LEU A 259 2.35 -13.33 2.58
C LEU A 259 2.34 -14.66 1.82
N VAL A 260 2.65 -15.77 2.49
CA VAL A 260 2.52 -17.12 1.90
C VAL A 260 1.05 -17.42 1.64
N ASN A 261 0.19 -17.27 2.65
CA ASN A 261 -1.26 -17.45 2.53
C ASN A 261 -1.87 -16.60 1.41
N LEU A 262 -1.50 -15.32 1.35
CA LEU A 262 -1.94 -14.39 0.31
C LEU A 262 -1.43 -14.81 -1.07
N SER A 263 -0.19 -15.28 -1.20
CA SER A 263 0.36 -15.72 -2.49
C SER A 263 -0.19 -17.05 -3.00
N ASP A 264 -0.77 -17.86 -2.10
CA ASP A 264 -1.44 -19.10 -2.48
C ASP A 264 -2.90 -18.83 -2.85
N THR A 265 -3.57 -17.97 -2.08
CA THR A 265 -4.96 -17.54 -2.33
C THR A 265 -5.07 -16.71 -3.62
N PHE A 266 -4.17 -15.74 -3.79
CA PHE A 266 -4.11 -14.83 -4.94
C PHE A 266 -2.87 -15.14 -5.77
N SER A 267 -2.83 -16.35 -6.33
CA SER A 267 -1.65 -16.89 -6.99
C SER A 267 -1.12 -16.09 -8.18
N ARG A 268 -1.97 -15.25 -8.81
CA ARG A 268 -1.61 -14.37 -9.94
C ARG A 268 -1.05 -13.02 -9.46
N ASN A 269 -1.15 -12.71 -8.18
CA ASN A 269 -0.55 -11.52 -7.60
C ASN A 269 0.96 -11.73 -7.35
N ALA A 270 1.79 -11.26 -8.28
CA ALA A 270 3.24 -11.36 -8.13
C ALA A 270 3.82 -10.51 -7.00
N LEU A 271 3.12 -9.45 -6.53
CA LEU A 271 3.63 -8.59 -5.45
C LEU A 271 3.78 -9.38 -4.15
N PHE A 272 2.87 -10.29 -3.81
CA PHE A 272 3.00 -11.07 -2.58
C PHE A 272 4.28 -11.91 -2.56
N ARG A 273 4.68 -12.50 -3.69
CA ARG A 273 5.96 -13.21 -3.79
C ARG A 273 7.16 -12.26 -3.73
N LEU A 274 7.08 -11.09 -4.37
CA LEU A 274 8.13 -10.06 -4.26
C LEU A 274 8.29 -9.55 -2.81
N GLU A 275 7.21 -9.46 -2.05
CA GLU A 275 7.24 -9.14 -0.62
C GLU A 275 7.85 -10.28 0.22
N GLN A 276 7.60 -11.55 -0.12
CA GLN A 276 8.29 -12.68 0.52
C GLN A 276 9.81 -12.61 0.32
N VAL A 277 10.29 -12.25 -0.88
CA VAL A 277 11.74 -12.05 -1.15
C VAL A 277 12.33 -11.05 -0.16
N GLN A 278 11.59 -9.99 0.13
CA GLN A 278 12.01 -8.95 1.06
C GLN A 278 12.00 -9.45 2.51
N MET A 279 10.99 -10.22 2.92
CA MET A 279 10.95 -10.81 4.27
C MET A 279 12.13 -11.77 4.47
N TYR A 280 12.42 -12.63 3.49
CA TYR A 280 13.57 -13.53 3.55
C TYR A 280 14.90 -12.77 3.56
N SER A 281 15.02 -11.69 2.79
CA SER A 281 16.18 -10.80 2.85
C SER A 281 16.36 -10.18 4.24
N ASP A 282 15.29 -9.65 4.82
CA ASP A 282 15.29 -9.00 6.14
C ASP A 282 15.62 -10.00 7.28
N MET A 283 15.33 -11.29 7.08
CA MET A 283 15.71 -12.40 7.99
C MET A 283 17.13 -12.94 7.76
N GLY A 284 17.89 -12.44 6.79
CA GLY A 284 19.22 -12.99 6.48
C GLY A 284 19.19 -14.33 5.72
N ASN A 285 18.03 -14.73 5.18
CA ASN A 285 17.87 -15.97 4.43
C ASN A 285 17.99 -15.77 2.91
N LYS A 286 19.23 -15.59 2.43
CA LYS A 286 19.56 -15.41 1.00
C LYS A 286 19.01 -16.52 0.11
N GLN A 287 19.15 -17.76 0.54
CA GLN A 287 18.81 -18.93 -0.25
C GLN A 287 17.31 -18.99 -0.53
N GLU A 288 16.50 -18.69 0.48
CA GLU A 288 15.05 -18.66 0.35
C GLU A 288 14.57 -17.48 -0.49
N ALA A 289 15.15 -16.30 -0.31
CA ALA A 289 14.87 -15.16 -1.18
C ALA A 289 15.16 -15.48 -2.66
N LEU A 290 16.28 -16.15 -2.96
CA LEU A 290 16.62 -16.59 -4.32
C LEU A 290 15.68 -17.68 -4.84
N ARG A 291 15.22 -18.61 -3.99
CA ARG A 291 14.25 -19.64 -4.38
C ARG A 291 12.92 -19.01 -4.81
N VAL A 292 12.42 -18.03 -4.06
CA VAL A 292 11.20 -17.30 -4.44
C VAL A 292 11.39 -16.56 -5.76
N LEU A 293 12.52 -15.86 -5.96
CA LEU A 293 12.82 -15.20 -7.23
C LEU A 293 12.87 -16.19 -8.41
N ASN A 294 13.49 -17.36 -8.23
CA ASN A 294 13.53 -18.38 -9.27
C ASN A 294 12.13 -18.94 -9.57
N LYS A 295 11.24 -19.03 -8.57
CA LYS A 295 9.85 -19.41 -8.81
C LYS A 295 9.10 -18.36 -9.62
N ILE A 296 9.35 -17.06 -9.37
CA ILE A 296 8.78 -15.97 -10.16
C ILE A 296 9.26 -16.06 -11.61
N ASP A 297 10.55 -16.33 -11.84
CA ASP A 297 11.10 -16.54 -13.19
C ASP A 297 10.45 -17.74 -13.90
N GLU A 298 10.28 -18.87 -13.20
CA GLU A 298 9.59 -20.05 -13.75
C GLU A 298 8.15 -19.73 -14.17
N LEU A 299 7.37 -19.10 -13.28
CA LEU A 299 5.99 -18.69 -13.56
C LEU A 299 5.91 -17.70 -14.72
N ARG A 300 6.86 -16.78 -14.80
CA ARG A 300 6.96 -15.85 -15.92
C ARG A 300 7.26 -16.58 -17.23
N SER A 301 8.27 -17.44 -17.26
CA SER A 301 8.69 -18.19 -18.45
C SER A 301 7.62 -19.16 -18.93
N SER A 302 6.80 -19.71 -18.03
CA SER A 302 5.67 -20.56 -18.39
C SER A 302 4.44 -19.79 -18.85
N GLY A 303 4.48 -18.45 -18.86
CA GLY A 303 3.33 -17.61 -19.19
C GLY A 303 2.19 -17.67 -18.18
N ALA A 304 2.49 -17.97 -16.90
CA ALA A 304 1.47 -18.07 -15.87
C ALA A 304 0.68 -16.74 -15.75
N PRO A 305 -0.65 -16.79 -15.58
CA PRO A 305 -1.47 -15.61 -15.38
C PRO A 305 -0.93 -14.71 -14.26
N GLY A 306 -0.84 -13.40 -14.50
CA GLY A 306 -0.26 -12.41 -13.59
C GLY A 306 1.27 -12.28 -13.61
N TYR A 307 1.99 -13.23 -14.22
CA TYR A 307 3.47 -13.19 -14.34
C TYR A 307 3.94 -12.90 -15.76
N ALA A 308 3.13 -13.23 -16.78
CA ALA A 308 3.47 -13.01 -18.19
C ALA A 308 3.74 -11.52 -18.51
N THR A 309 3.09 -10.59 -17.80
CA THR A 309 3.26 -9.14 -17.96
C THR A 309 4.26 -8.52 -16.98
N LEU A 310 4.77 -9.28 -16.01
CA LEU A 310 5.72 -8.79 -15.02
C LEU A 310 7.08 -8.47 -15.66
N SER A 311 7.54 -7.22 -15.61
CA SER A 311 8.83 -6.82 -16.20
C SER A 311 9.99 -7.70 -15.71
N VAL A 312 10.83 -8.16 -16.66
CA VAL A 312 12.08 -8.89 -16.35
C VAL A 312 13.01 -8.02 -15.53
N GLU A 313 13.05 -6.74 -15.84
CA GLU A 313 13.87 -5.73 -15.17
C GLU A 313 13.40 -5.50 -13.74
N LYS A 314 12.09 -5.61 -13.47
CA LYS A 314 11.57 -5.61 -12.09
C LYS A 314 12.10 -6.80 -11.30
N ILE A 315 11.98 -8.02 -11.82
CA ILE A 315 12.52 -9.22 -11.15
C ILE A 315 14.04 -9.08 -10.95
N GLN A 316 14.75 -8.59 -11.97
CA GLN A 316 16.19 -8.39 -11.92
C GLN A 316 16.60 -7.31 -10.91
N TYR A 317 15.81 -6.26 -10.71
CA TYR A 317 16.03 -5.28 -9.65
C TYR A 317 15.98 -5.94 -8.27
N PHE A 318 14.93 -6.72 -7.98
CA PHE A 318 14.82 -7.41 -6.69
C PHE A 318 15.99 -8.37 -6.46
N ARG A 319 16.40 -9.11 -7.49
CA ARG A 319 17.57 -10.00 -7.45
C ARG A 319 18.88 -9.23 -7.21
N ALA A 320 19.12 -8.16 -7.95
CA ALA A 320 20.35 -7.39 -7.83
C ALA A 320 20.43 -6.61 -6.51
N ASN A 321 19.30 -6.09 -6.02
CA ASN A 321 19.20 -5.45 -4.71
C ASN A 321 19.44 -6.46 -3.57
N LEU A 322 18.92 -7.69 -3.68
CA LEU A 322 19.24 -8.78 -2.74
C LEU A 322 20.75 -9.04 -2.72
N LEU A 323 21.35 -9.30 -3.89
CA LEU A 323 22.78 -9.57 -4.02
C LEU A 323 23.64 -8.41 -3.51
N PHE A 324 23.22 -7.17 -3.75
CA PHE A 324 23.85 -6.00 -3.15
C PHE A 324 23.92 -6.15 -1.64
N TRP A 325 22.80 -6.37 -0.94
CA TRP A 325 22.79 -6.48 0.53
C TRP A 325 23.67 -7.61 1.06
N TYR A 326 23.73 -8.75 0.38
CA TYR A 326 24.62 -9.87 0.74
C TYR A 326 26.09 -9.68 0.35
N GLY A 327 26.43 -8.59 -0.34
CA GLY A 327 27.81 -8.25 -0.68
C GLY A 327 28.33 -8.90 -1.96
N ASP A 328 27.47 -9.56 -2.75
CA ASP A 328 27.84 -10.06 -4.08
C ASP A 328 27.82 -8.91 -5.09
N LEU A 329 28.81 -8.01 -4.98
CA LEU A 329 28.78 -6.72 -5.67
C LEU A 329 28.90 -6.83 -7.19
N ASP A 330 29.60 -7.84 -7.71
CA ASP A 330 29.75 -8.04 -9.16
C ASP A 330 28.44 -8.42 -9.85
N PRO A 331 27.71 -9.48 -9.42
CA PRO A 331 26.42 -9.79 -10.02
C PRO A 331 25.36 -8.72 -9.70
N ALA A 332 25.44 -8.05 -8.54
CA ALA A 332 24.59 -6.89 -8.25
C ALA A 332 24.82 -5.74 -9.25
N LEU A 333 26.09 -5.39 -9.53
CA LEU A 333 26.45 -4.36 -10.50
C LEU A 333 25.91 -4.68 -11.89
N ALA A 334 26.14 -5.92 -12.35
CA ALA A 334 25.69 -6.37 -13.67
C ALA A 334 24.16 -6.26 -13.79
N GLY A 335 23.42 -6.73 -12.78
CA GLY A 335 21.97 -6.65 -12.77
C GLY A 335 21.45 -5.21 -12.73
N LEU A 336 22.00 -4.36 -11.86
CA LEU A 336 21.58 -2.97 -11.75
C LEU A 336 21.87 -2.16 -13.02
N LYS A 337 22.98 -2.45 -13.72
CA LYS A 337 23.25 -1.86 -15.05
C LYS A 337 22.17 -2.22 -16.07
N GLN A 338 21.74 -3.48 -16.12
CA GLN A 338 20.68 -3.92 -17.03
C GLN A 338 19.34 -3.25 -16.70
N VAL A 339 18.98 -3.19 -15.42
CA VAL A 339 17.73 -2.57 -14.97
C VAL A 339 17.69 -1.08 -15.30
N THR A 340 18.77 -0.36 -15.03
CA THR A 340 18.82 1.10 -15.20
C THR A 340 18.78 1.55 -16.66
N GLN A 341 19.21 0.70 -17.61
CA GLN A 341 19.05 0.96 -19.05
C GLN A 341 17.58 1.06 -19.48
N LYS A 342 16.67 0.39 -18.78
CA LYS A 342 15.22 0.44 -19.02
C LYS A 342 14.45 1.10 -17.89
N ALA A 343 15.10 1.99 -17.13
CA ALA A 343 14.47 2.67 -16.01
C ALA A 343 13.19 3.43 -16.39
N GLY A 344 13.07 3.91 -17.63
CA GLY A 344 11.87 4.59 -18.12
C GLY A 344 10.66 3.67 -18.38
N GLU A 345 10.86 2.36 -18.41
CA GLU A 345 9.79 1.35 -18.57
C GLU A 345 9.30 0.78 -17.23
N LEU A 346 9.96 1.17 -16.12
CA LEU A 346 9.69 0.67 -14.78
C LEU A 346 8.82 1.63 -13.99
N ASP A 347 8.13 1.11 -12.98
CA ASP A 347 7.48 1.96 -11.98
C ASP A 347 8.52 2.85 -11.27
N LEU A 348 8.07 4.02 -10.82
CA LEU A 348 8.94 5.04 -10.27
C LEU A 348 9.75 4.55 -9.06
N SER A 349 9.18 3.64 -8.24
CA SER A 349 9.83 3.06 -7.06
C SER A 349 11.03 2.21 -7.47
N THR A 350 10.81 1.28 -8.40
CA THR A 350 11.86 0.41 -8.93
C THR A 350 12.95 1.23 -9.64
N ALA A 351 12.57 2.18 -10.49
CA ALA A 351 13.50 2.99 -11.26
C ALA A 351 14.44 3.83 -10.38
N VAL A 352 13.88 4.58 -9.42
CA VAL A 352 14.68 5.45 -8.56
C VAL A 352 15.62 4.64 -7.66
N MET A 353 15.14 3.51 -7.13
CA MET A 353 15.95 2.67 -6.25
C MET A 353 17.04 1.91 -7.01
N ALA A 354 16.79 1.49 -8.24
CA ALA A 354 17.80 0.86 -9.09
C ALA A 354 18.98 1.80 -9.34
N TRP A 355 18.72 3.08 -9.66
CA TRP A 355 19.78 4.08 -9.80
C TRP A 355 20.53 4.35 -8.50
N LEU A 356 19.81 4.46 -7.38
CA LEU A 356 20.44 4.66 -6.07
C LEU A 356 21.39 3.50 -5.73
N ARG A 357 20.91 2.26 -5.87
CA ARG A 357 21.69 1.05 -5.60
C ARG A 357 22.87 0.91 -6.54
N LEU A 358 22.71 1.28 -7.82
CA LEU A 358 23.82 1.27 -8.79
C LEU A 358 24.95 2.19 -8.34
N GLY A 359 24.62 3.42 -7.90
CA GLY A 359 25.61 4.36 -7.37
C GLY A 359 26.31 3.84 -6.12
N GLN A 360 25.56 3.21 -5.21
CA GLN A 360 26.11 2.61 -3.99
C GLN A 360 27.06 1.45 -4.30
N VAL A 361 26.73 0.60 -5.28
CA VAL A 361 27.63 -0.48 -5.72
C VAL A 361 28.92 0.09 -6.32
N TYR A 362 28.82 1.12 -7.16
CA TYR A 362 29.99 1.79 -7.74
C TYR A 362 30.90 2.37 -6.66
N ASP A 363 30.35 3.05 -5.65
CA ASP A 363 31.13 3.58 -4.52
C ASP A 363 31.85 2.46 -3.74
N LEU A 364 31.16 1.36 -3.45
CA LEU A 364 31.76 0.21 -2.76
C LEU A 364 32.87 -0.47 -3.57
N LYS A 365 32.84 -0.34 -4.89
CA LYS A 365 33.87 -0.86 -5.81
C LYS A 365 34.96 0.17 -6.14
N GLY A 366 34.91 1.38 -5.56
CA GLY A 366 35.88 2.45 -5.82
C GLY A 366 35.69 3.18 -7.16
N GLN A 367 34.58 2.94 -7.86
CA GLN A 367 34.26 3.52 -9.18
C GLN A 367 33.53 4.86 -8.99
N ARG A 368 34.24 5.86 -8.48
CA ARG A 368 33.62 7.09 -7.95
C ARG A 368 32.89 7.93 -9.00
N GLU A 369 33.46 8.05 -10.20
CA GLU A 369 32.85 8.87 -11.27
C GLU A 369 31.51 8.28 -11.72
N ASP A 370 31.46 6.96 -11.92
CA ASP A 370 30.25 6.22 -12.24
C ASP A 370 29.20 6.32 -11.13
N ALA A 371 29.63 6.28 -9.86
CA ALA A 371 28.75 6.43 -8.71
C ALA A 371 28.05 7.79 -8.73
N ILE A 372 28.79 8.87 -8.96
CA ILE A 372 28.25 10.23 -9.01
C ILE A 372 27.22 10.37 -10.14
N GLU A 373 27.46 9.79 -11.31
CA GLU A 373 26.49 9.84 -12.39
C GLU A 373 25.21 9.07 -12.04
N ALA A 374 25.32 7.87 -11.47
CA ALA A 374 24.15 7.11 -11.01
C ALA A 374 23.34 7.87 -9.93
N TYR A 375 23.99 8.58 -9.02
CA TYR A 375 23.31 9.44 -8.04
C TYR A 375 22.61 10.64 -8.70
N ARG A 376 23.22 11.26 -9.72
CA ARG A 376 22.56 12.30 -10.51
C ARG A 376 21.32 11.76 -11.22
N GLN A 377 21.39 10.55 -11.78
CA GLN A 377 20.22 9.90 -12.37
C GLN A 377 19.12 9.64 -11.33
N THR A 378 19.48 9.15 -10.14
CA THR A 378 18.54 9.00 -9.01
C THR A 378 17.79 10.31 -8.73
N MET A 379 18.52 11.43 -8.68
CA MET A 379 17.94 12.76 -8.47
C MET A 379 17.10 13.27 -9.65
N ARG A 380 17.41 12.88 -10.89
CA ARG A 380 16.60 13.23 -12.08
C ARG A 380 15.30 12.42 -12.12
N THR A 381 15.36 11.13 -11.79
CA THR A 381 14.20 10.21 -11.80
C THR A 381 13.13 10.63 -10.81
N ALA A 382 13.50 11.01 -9.57
CA ALA A 382 12.53 11.44 -8.58
C ALA A 382 13.10 12.56 -7.67
N PRO A 383 13.19 13.81 -8.13
CA PRO A 383 13.95 14.89 -7.47
C PRO A 383 13.56 15.20 -6.03
N ALA A 384 12.29 15.03 -5.67
CA ALA A 384 11.78 15.29 -4.33
C ALA A 384 11.87 14.08 -3.39
N SER A 385 12.17 12.89 -3.93
CA SER A 385 12.13 11.63 -3.19
C SER A 385 13.25 11.51 -2.14
N GLU A 386 13.04 10.63 -1.17
CA GLU A 386 14.07 10.29 -0.18
C GLU A 386 15.34 9.68 -0.82
N PRO A 387 15.25 8.74 -1.78
CA PRO A 387 16.40 8.28 -2.55
C PRO A 387 17.21 9.42 -3.21
N ALA A 388 16.53 10.45 -3.73
CA ALA A 388 17.22 11.60 -4.32
C ALA A 388 17.95 12.45 -3.26
N LEU A 389 17.38 12.59 -2.05
CA LEU A 389 18.06 13.26 -0.93
C LEU A 389 19.28 12.48 -0.44
N GLU A 390 19.16 11.15 -0.35
CA GLU A 390 20.29 10.26 -0.05
C GLU A 390 21.39 10.39 -1.12
N ALA A 391 21.02 10.26 -2.40
CA ALA A 391 21.93 10.41 -3.53
C ALA A 391 22.65 11.76 -3.51
N LYS A 392 21.96 12.86 -3.18
CA LYS A 392 22.57 14.18 -3.01
C LYS A 392 23.64 14.18 -1.92
N GLY A 393 23.40 13.51 -0.79
CA GLY A 393 24.39 13.30 0.25
C GLY A 393 25.59 12.48 -0.25
N TYR A 394 25.33 11.45 -1.06
CA TYR A 394 26.36 10.56 -1.58
C TYR A 394 27.24 11.18 -2.67
N ILE A 395 26.77 12.21 -3.38
CA ILE A 395 27.59 13.01 -4.30
C ILE A 395 28.74 13.69 -3.55
N SER A 396 28.51 14.21 -2.35
CA SER A 396 29.56 14.83 -1.52
C SER A 396 30.38 13.81 -0.74
N ASN A 397 29.76 12.74 -0.26
CA ASN A 397 30.41 11.74 0.58
C ASN A 397 30.16 10.33 0.03
N PRO A 398 31.18 9.59 -0.44
CA PRO A 398 31.00 8.24 -0.95
C PRO A 398 30.21 7.35 0.01
N TYR A 399 29.27 6.58 -0.54
CA TYR A 399 28.54 5.59 0.23
C TYR A 399 29.53 4.59 0.84
N ARG A 400 29.35 4.32 2.12
CA ARG A 400 30.07 3.28 2.85
C ARG A 400 29.05 2.44 3.59
N ARG A 401 29.18 1.12 3.48
CA ARG A 401 28.35 0.21 4.26
C ARG A 401 28.72 0.41 5.74
N LYS A 402 27.72 0.73 6.58
CA LYS A 402 27.92 0.74 8.04
C LYS A 402 28.31 -0.68 8.44
N ARG A 403 29.45 -0.86 9.13
CA ARG A 403 29.80 -2.15 9.74
C ARG A 403 28.63 -2.52 10.66
N SER A 404 28.05 -3.71 10.48
CA SER A 404 27.20 -4.30 11.49
C SER A 404 28.06 -4.43 12.75
N SER A 405 27.66 -3.79 13.84
CA SER A 405 28.11 -4.23 15.16
C SER A 405 27.74 -5.71 15.24
N GLY A 406 28.75 -6.57 15.31
CA GLY A 406 28.54 -8.01 15.44
C GLY A 406 27.81 -8.36 16.73
#